data_AF-A0A7J4SSI8-F1
#
_entry.id   AF-A0A7J4SSI8-F1
#
_cell.length_a   1.000
_cell.length_b   1.000
_cell.length_c   1.000
_cell.angle_alpha   90.00
_cell.angle_beta   90.00
_cell.angle_gamma   90.00
#
_symmetry.space_group_name_H-M   'P 1'
#
loop_
_entity.id
_entity.type
_entity.pdbx_description
1 polymer ?
#
loop_
_entity_poly.entity_id
_entity_poly.type
_entity_poly.pdbx_seq_one_letter_code
_entity_poly.pdbx_strand_id
1 'polypeptide(L)'
;MKGTSSAPWMQYFAHEEARDQQREFMEASAKTLLEGRTIIAEAPTGLGKTAAVIAASVYASRHSESVSKILFLTGRQSQHRIVVDT
;
A
#
# COMPACT_ATOMS: atom_id res chain seq x y z
N MET A 1 -0.35 25.81 13.67
CA MET A 1 -0.90 25.17 12.46
C MET A 1 0.24 24.46 11.74
N LYS A 2 0.42 23.16 11.98
CA LYS A 2 1.30 22.32 11.14
C LYS A 2 0.40 21.79 10.02
N GLY A 3 0.66 22.19 8.78
CA GLY A 3 -0.04 21.64 7.63
C GLY A 3 0.15 20.13 7.64
N THR A 4 -0.96 19.40 7.70
CA THR A 4 -0.96 17.94 7.55
C THR A 4 -0.59 17.65 6.10
N SER A 5 0.70 17.60 5.80
CA SER A 5 1.16 17.00 4.55
C SER A 5 0.71 15.55 4.60
N SER A 6 -0.35 15.21 3.88
CA SER A 6 -0.74 13.81 3.68
C SER A 6 0.48 13.05 3.19
N ALA A 7 0.77 11.90 3.78
CA ALA A 7 1.94 11.12 3.39
C ALA A 7 1.87 10.76 1.88
N PRO A 8 3.00 10.68 1.16
CA PRO A 8 3.02 10.63 -0.31
C PRO A 8 2.21 9.47 -0.92
N TRP A 9 2.14 8.34 -0.22
CA TRP A 9 1.37 7.16 -0.62
C TRP A 9 -0.16 7.36 -0.53
N MET A 10 -0.65 8.33 0.26
CA MET A 10 -2.09 8.61 0.38
C MET A 10 -2.71 9.04 -0.96
N GLN A 11 -1.92 9.63 -1.88
CA GLN A 11 -2.38 9.96 -3.23
C GLN A 11 -2.93 8.73 -3.99
N TYR A 12 -2.46 7.53 -3.65
CA TYR A 12 -2.82 6.29 -4.31
C TYR A 12 -3.73 5.40 -3.45
N PHE A 13 -4.20 5.92 -2.31
CA PHE A 13 -5.08 5.19 -1.41
C PHE A 13 -6.54 5.42 -1.79
N ALA A 14 -7.35 4.37 -1.67
CA ALA A 14 -8.76 4.34 -2.12
C ALA A 14 -9.71 5.24 -1.34
N HIS A 15 -9.29 5.74 -0.18
CA HIS A 15 -10.14 6.50 0.73
C HIS A 15 -9.44 7.81 1.12
N GLU A 16 -10.22 8.86 1.38
CA GLU A 16 -9.70 10.17 1.78
C GLU A 16 -8.89 10.09 3.07
N GLU A 17 -9.29 9.21 3.98
CA GLU A 17 -8.62 9.00 5.26
C GLU A 17 -8.23 7.54 5.46
N ALA A 18 -6.99 7.34 5.90
CA ALA A 18 -6.51 6.07 6.41
C ALA A 18 -6.67 6.00 7.93
N ARG A 19 -6.81 4.79 8.47
CA ARG A 19 -6.65 4.51 9.91
C ARG A 19 -5.17 4.44 10.26
N ASP A 20 -4.81 4.60 11.53
CA ASP A 20 -3.40 4.58 11.96
C ASP A 20 -2.65 3.33 11.52
N GLN A 21 -3.23 2.14 11.74
CA GLN A 21 -2.60 0.90 11.30
C GLN A 21 -2.48 0.78 9.77
N GLN A 22 -3.37 1.40 8.99
CA GLN A 22 -3.22 1.44 7.53
C GLN A 22 -2.09 2.38 7.13
N ARG A 23 -1.94 3.54 7.79
CA ARG A 23 -0.82 4.46 7.57
C ARG A 23 0.52 3.82 7.87
N GLU A 24 0.64 3.20 9.05
CA GLU A 24 1.85 2.48 9.45
C GLU A 24 2.21 1.39 8.45
N PHE A 25 1.19 0.64 7.98
CA PHE A 25 1.44 -0.44 7.03
C PHE A 25 1.84 0.08 5.64
N MET A 26 1.27 1.20 5.19
CA MET A 26 1.69 1.86 3.95
C MET A 26 3.12 2.36 4.04
N GLU A 27 3.48 3.03 5.14
CA GLU A 27 4.83 3.56 5.37
C GLU A 27 5.87 2.44 5.39
N ALA A 28 5.61 1.38 6.18
CA ALA A 28 6.49 0.23 6.27
C ALA A 28 6.67 -0.45 4.91
N SER A 29 5.58 -0.59 4.14
CA SER A 29 5.61 -1.21 2.81
C SER A 29 6.38 -0.37 1.80
N ALA A 30 6.11 0.94 1.74
CA ALA A 30 6.76 1.86 0.81
C ALA A 30 8.27 1.91 1.06
N LYS A 31 8.68 2.07 2.31
CA LYS A 31 10.09 2.09 2.70
C LYS A 31 10.79 0.78 2.35
N THR A 32 10.17 -0.36 2.68
CA THR A 32 10.70 -1.69 2.37
C THR A 32 10.93 -1.86 0.87
N LEU A 33 9.96 -1.47 0.03
CA LEU A 33 10.06 -1.59 -1.42
C LEU A 33 11.15 -0.69 -2.00
N LEU A 34 11.23 0.57 -1.56
CA LEU A 34 12.25 1.52 -2.01
C LEU A 34 13.67 1.09 -1.63
N GLU A 35 13.82 0.38 -0.52
CA GLU A 35 15.10 -0.17 -0.06
C GLU A 35 15.43 -1.54 -0.70
N GLY A 36 14.56 -2.07 -1.57
CA GLY A 36 14.74 -3.38 -2.19
C GLY A 36 14.69 -4.55 -1.19
N ARG A 37 13.96 -4.37 -0.08
CA ARG A 37 13.80 -5.36 1.00
C ARG A 37 12.46 -6.10 0.90
N THR A 38 12.27 -7.09 1.77
CA THR A 38 11.04 -7.88 1.89
C THR A 38 10.39 -7.64 3.25
N ILE A 39 9.06 -7.50 3.27
CA ILE A 39 8.24 -7.43 4.49
C ILE A 39 7.31 -8.63 4.56
N ILE A 40 7.23 -9.23 5.74
CA ILE A 40 6.22 -10.22 6.10
C ILE A 40 5.41 -9.60 7.23
N ALA A 41 4.11 -9.40 7.00
CA ALA A 41 3.22 -8.80 7.98
C ALA A 41 2.02 -9.71 8.21
N GLU A 42 1.81 -10.08 9.47
CA GLU A 42 0.51 -10.55 9.92
C GLU A 42 -0.32 -9.32 10.28
N ALA A 43 -1.52 -9.21 9.72
CA ALA A 43 -2.42 -8.19 10.21
C ALA A 43 -3.88 -8.68 10.19
N PRO A 44 -4.78 -8.12 11.02
CA PRO A 44 -6.15 -8.61 11.18
C PRO A 44 -7.01 -8.51 9.92
N THR A 45 -7.80 -9.52 9.57
CA THR A 45 -8.68 -9.48 8.39
C THR A 45 -9.67 -8.31 8.47
N GLY A 46 -10.05 -7.72 7.33
CA GLY A 46 -11.01 -6.61 7.25
C GLY A 46 -10.45 -5.19 7.47
N LEU A 47 -9.15 -5.05 7.76
CA LEU A 47 -8.51 -3.73 7.98
C LEU A 47 -8.27 -2.91 6.68
N GLY A 48 -8.49 -3.45 5.49
CA GLY A 48 -8.17 -2.76 4.22
C GLY A 48 -6.67 -2.76 3.87
N LYS A 49 -5.97 -3.86 4.18
CA LYS A 49 -4.54 -4.04 3.88
C LYS A 49 -4.21 -3.98 2.40
N THR A 50 -5.07 -4.57 1.58
CA THR A 50 -4.85 -4.64 0.15
C THR A 50 -4.74 -3.24 -0.42
N ALA A 51 -5.70 -2.37 -0.10
CA ALA A 51 -5.68 -0.94 -0.44
C ALA A 51 -4.37 -0.27 -0.02
N ALA A 52 -3.95 -0.48 1.24
CA ALA A 52 -2.74 0.10 1.80
C ALA A 52 -1.47 -0.35 1.05
N VAL A 53 -1.27 -1.66 0.90
CA VAL A 53 -0.07 -2.20 0.24
C VAL A 53 -0.02 -1.82 -1.23
N ILE A 54 -1.17 -1.77 -1.92
CA ILE A 54 -1.24 -1.33 -3.31
C ILE A 54 -0.88 0.15 -3.43
N ALA A 55 -1.42 1.03 -2.58
CA ALA A 55 -1.07 2.44 -2.56
C ALA A 55 0.45 2.66 -2.37
N ALA A 56 1.04 1.95 -1.41
CA ALA A 56 2.48 1.97 -1.17
C ALA A 56 3.29 1.42 -2.35
N SER A 57 2.80 0.38 -3.02
CA SER A 57 3.46 -0.25 -4.17
C SER A 57 3.44 0.65 -5.40
N VAL A 58 2.30 1.31 -5.67
CA VAL A 58 2.18 2.30 -6.75
C VAL A 58 3.07 3.50 -6.48
N TYR A 59 3.11 3.98 -5.23
CA TYR A 59 4.07 5.02 -4.86
C TYR A 59 5.50 4.60 -5.15
N ALA A 60 5.92 3.42 -4.69
CA ALA A 60 7.28 2.93 -4.91
C ALA A 60 7.63 2.76 -6.40
N SER A 61 6.69 2.27 -7.23
CA SER A 61 6.93 2.11 -8.67
C SER A 61 7.05 3.41 -9.45
N ARG A 62 6.48 4.50 -8.93
CA ARG A 62 6.61 5.84 -9.52
C ARG A 62 7.88 6.57 -9.09
N HIS A 63 8.51 6.13 -8.00
CA HIS A 63 9.63 6.84 -7.37
C HIS A 63 10.93 6.03 -7.32
N SER A 64 10.92 4.78 -7.82
CA SER A 64 12.11 3.96 -7.95
C SER A 64 12.07 3.11 -9.21
N GLU A 65 13.13 3.18 -10.00
CA GLU A 65 13.33 2.30 -11.16
C GLU A 65 13.48 0.83 -10.76
N SER A 66 13.83 0.55 -9.49
CA SER A 66 13.91 -0.82 -8.97
C SER A 66 12.55 -1.51 -8.85
N VAL A 67 11.45 -0.75 -8.83
CA VAL A 67 10.08 -1.28 -8.71
C VAL A 67 9.34 -1.05 -10.03
N SER A 68 9.70 -1.80 -11.06
CA SER A 68 9.14 -1.60 -12.41
C SER A 68 7.78 -2.27 -12.64
N LYS A 69 7.40 -3.24 -11.79
CA LYS A 69 6.15 -3.99 -11.92
C LYS A 69 5.60 -4.42 -10.56
N ILE A 70 4.29 -4.32 -10.42
CA ILE A 70 3.55 -4.77 -9.23
C ILE A 70 2.80 -6.04 -9.61
N LEU A 71 3.02 -7.12 -8.86
CA LEU A 71 2.27 -8.37 -8.99
C LEU A 71 1.49 -8.61 -7.70
N PHE A 72 0.16 -8.64 -7.81
CA PHE A 72 -0.72 -9.01 -6.71
C PHE A 72 -1.13 -10.48 -6.85
N LEU A 73 -0.82 -11.29 -5.83
CA LEU A 73 -1.10 -12.72 -5.81
C LEU A 73 -2.07 -13.03 -4.67
N THR A 74 -3.13 -13.77 -4.96
CA THR A 74 -4.10 -14.24 -3.95
C THR A 74 -4.59 -15.65 -4.28
N GLY A 75 -4.96 -16.40 -3.24
CA GLY A 75 -5.44 -17.78 -3.37
C GLY A 75 -6.89 -17.93 -3.84
N ARG A 76 -7.66 -16.84 -3.98
CA ARG A 76 -9.07 -16.91 -4.42
C ARG A 76 -9.39 -15.90 -5.52
N GLN A 77 -10.02 -16.38 -6.60
CA GLN A 77 -10.44 -15.56 -7.74
C GLN A 77 -11.35 -14.39 -7.34
N SER A 78 -12.24 -14.57 -6.36
CA SER A 78 -13.13 -13.49 -5.88
C SER A 78 -12.38 -12.28 -5.30
N GLN A 79 -11.11 -12.44 -4.92
CA GLN A 79 -10.27 -11.37 -4.40
C GLN A 79 -9.51 -10.61 -5.49
N HIS A 80 -9.50 -11.06 -6.74
CA HIS A 80 -8.91 -10.33 -7.85
C HIS A 80 -9.66 -9.01 -8.12
N ARG A 81 -10.99 -9.00 -7.98
CA ARG A 81 -11.79 -7.78 -8.14
C ARG A 81 -11.51 -6.75 -7.06
N ILE A 82 -11.17 -7.18 -5.85
CA ILE A 82 -10.90 -6.26 -4.73
C ILE A 82 -9.76 -5.29 -5.11
N VAL A 83 -8.74 -5.72 -5.85
CA VAL A 83 -7.62 -4.84 -6.21
C VAL A 83 -7.97 -3.79 -7.27
N VAL A 84 -9.04 -4.04 -8.05
CA VAL A 84 -9.51 -3.15 -9.13
C VAL A 84 -10.59 -2.21 -8.61
N ASP A 85 -11.47 -2.73 -7.75
CA ASP A 85 -12.63 -2.02 -7.21
C ASP A 85 -12.26 -1.15 -5.97
N THR A 86 -11.03 -1.27 -5.46
CA THR A 86 -10.44 -0.46 -4.39
C THR A 86 -9.63 0.67 -5.02
#